data_AF-A0A554LR10-F1
#
_entry.id   AF-A0A554LR10-F1
#
_cell.length_a   1.000
_cell.length_b   1.000
_cell.length_c   1.000
_cell.angle_alpha   90.00
_cell.angle_beta   90.00
_cell.angle_gamma   90.00
#
_symmetry.space_group_name_H-M   'P 1'
#
loop_
_entity.id
_entity.type
_entity.pdbx_description
1 polymer ?
#
loop_
_entity_poly.entity_id
_entity_poly.type
_entity_poly.pdbx_seq_one_letter_code
_entity_poly.pdbx_strand_id
1 'polypeptide(L)'
;MVYHPSLKNGKWQTLSLAEQMGNIGSEISRAINWKERDEELFEKAIERGLELLDFTIADPRWRKRLKEIVRVREFICDSVFGDKEYGNSLEDFDRYFLSFALAARARK
;
A
#
# COMPACT_ATOMS: atom_id res chain seq x y z
N MET A 1 -8.52 1.85 -13.35
CA MET A 1 -7.55 1.17 -14.24
C MET A 1 -7.00 -0.05 -13.51
N VAL A 2 -6.54 -1.11 -14.21
CA VAL A 2 -5.83 -2.25 -13.57
C VAL A 2 -4.35 -2.11 -13.90
N TYR A 3 -3.50 -1.94 -12.90
CA TYR A 3 -2.07 -1.66 -13.07
C TYR A 3 -1.20 -2.91 -13.05
N HIS A 4 -1.59 -3.91 -12.26
CA HIS A 4 -0.84 -5.17 -12.13
C HIS A 4 -1.67 -6.39 -12.55
N PRO A 5 -2.01 -6.53 -13.84
CA PRO A 5 -2.87 -7.62 -14.32
C PRO A 5 -2.25 -9.00 -14.08
N SER A 6 -0.92 -9.12 -14.08
CA SER A 6 -0.20 -10.38 -13.84
C SER A 6 -0.23 -10.83 -12.38
N LEU A 7 -0.46 -9.92 -11.43
CA LEU A 7 -0.58 -10.23 -10.00
C LEU A 7 -1.93 -10.83 -9.64
N LYS A 8 -2.97 -10.54 -10.45
CA LYS A 8 -4.32 -11.10 -10.31
C LYS A 8 -4.36 -12.63 -10.45
N ASN A 9 -3.36 -13.23 -11.10
CA ASN A 9 -3.27 -14.68 -11.33
C ASN A 9 -2.69 -15.46 -10.13
N GLY A 10 -2.82 -14.96 -8.90
CA GLY A 10 -2.40 -15.67 -7.69
C GLY A 10 -0.96 -15.40 -7.24
N LYS A 11 -0.12 -14.76 -8.07
CA LYS A 11 1.27 -14.45 -7.71
C LYS A 11 1.37 -13.52 -6.50
N TRP A 12 0.42 -12.60 -6.33
CA TRP A 12 0.41 -11.75 -5.15
C TRP A 12 0.18 -12.55 -3.86
N GLN A 13 -0.69 -13.55 -3.93
CA GLN A 13 -1.05 -14.43 -2.82
C GLN A 13 0.04 -15.46 -2.50
N THR A 14 1.12 -15.56 -3.28
CA THR A 14 2.28 -16.38 -2.87
C THR A 14 3.21 -15.62 -1.92
N LEU A 15 3.14 -14.29 -1.91
CA LEU A 15 3.94 -13.45 -1.01
C LEU A 15 3.46 -13.58 0.43
N SER A 16 4.38 -13.44 1.38
CA SER A 16 4.05 -13.25 2.80
C SER A 16 3.39 -11.87 3.02
N LEU A 17 2.67 -11.70 4.14
CA LEU A 17 2.08 -10.40 4.48
C LEU A 17 3.15 -9.29 4.53
N ALA A 18 4.35 -9.59 5.04
CA ALA A 18 5.44 -8.61 5.09
C ALA A 18 5.90 -8.18 3.70
N GLU A 19 6.00 -9.11 2.74
CA GLU A 19 6.35 -8.79 1.35
C GLU A 19 5.24 -7.99 0.66
N GLN A 20 3.97 -8.36 0.87
CA GLN A 20 2.83 -7.60 0.33
C GLN A 20 2.83 -6.16 0.85
N MET A 21 2.93 -5.98 2.17
CA MET A 21 2.95 -4.66 2.81
C MET A 21 4.20 -3.85 2.43
N GLY A 22 5.38 -4.48 2.31
CA GLY A 22 6.60 -3.78 1.85
C GLY A 22 6.50 -3.31 0.39
N ASN A 23 5.89 -4.11 -0.48
CA ASN A 23 5.64 -3.72 -1.88
C ASN A 23 4.61 -2.59 -1.98
N ILE A 24 3.53 -2.62 -1.17
CA ILE A 24 2.59 -1.49 -1.04
C ILE A 24 3.33 -0.23 -0.61
N GLY A 25 4.18 -0.34 0.42
CA GLY A 25 5.02 0.75 0.89
C GLY A 25 5.86 1.39 -0.21
N SER A 26 6.43 0.58 -1.10
CA SER A 26 7.24 1.08 -2.21
C SER A 26 6.44 1.98 -3.17
N GLU A 27 5.15 1.72 -3.38
CA GLU A 27 4.28 2.61 -4.16
C GLU A 27 3.94 3.89 -3.39
N ILE A 28 3.75 3.81 -2.07
CA ILE A 28 3.53 4.99 -1.22
C ILE A 28 4.77 5.89 -1.18
N SER A 29 5.97 5.34 -1.03
CA SER A 29 7.22 6.10 -1.10
C SER A 29 7.39 6.75 -2.49
N ARG A 30 6.99 6.06 -3.58
CA ARG A 30 6.97 6.67 -4.92
C ARG A 30 5.98 7.83 -5.01
N ALA A 31 4.79 7.71 -4.43
CA ALA A 31 3.84 8.80 -4.39
C ALA A 31 4.44 10.02 -3.67
N ILE A 32 4.99 9.84 -2.47
CA ILE A 32 5.65 10.92 -1.70
C ILE A 32 6.72 11.62 -2.56
N ASN A 33 7.54 10.85 -3.28
CA ASN A 33 8.59 11.40 -4.14
C ASN A 33 8.07 12.27 -5.31
N TRP A 34 6.85 12.05 -5.78
CA TRP A 34 6.25 12.78 -6.91
C TRP A 34 5.26 13.87 -6.50
N LYS A 35 4.77 13.85 -5.26
CA LYS A 35 3.70 14.71 -4.72
C LYS A 35 3.80 16.21 -5.06
N GLU A 36 5.01 16.78 -5.06
CA GLU A 36 5.24 18.21 -5.37
C GLU A 36 5.98 18.42 -6.70
N ARG A 37 6.17 17.37 -7.48
CA ARG A 37 6.99 17.38 -8.70
C ARG A 37 6.19 17.06 -9.96
N ASP A 38 5.28 16.09 -9.86
CA ASP A 38 4.49 15.59 -10.97
C ASP A 38 3.21 14.94 -10.44
N GLU A 39 2.08 15.62 -10.63
CA GLU A 39 0.77 15.20 -10.15
C GLU A 39 0.31 13.88 -10.79
N GLU A 40 0.57 13.68 -12.09
CA GLU A 40 0.17 12.46 -12.80
C GLU A 40 0.95 11.24 -12.27
N LEU A 41 2.25 11.41 -12.01
CA LEU A 41 3.07 10.34 -11.43
C LEU A 41 2.73 10.07 -9.97
N PHE A 42 2.34 11.10 -9.21
CA PHE A 42 1.80 10.96 -7.86
C PHE A 42 0.51 10.13 -7.86
N GLU A 43 -0.48 10.52 -8.66
CA GLU A 43 -1.77 9.83 -8.74
C GLU A 43 -1.60 8.37 -9.16
N LYS A 44 -0.80 8.11 -10.21
CA LYS A 44 -0.50 6.73 -10.65
C LYS A 44 0.15 5.88 -9.57
N ALA A 45 1.00 6.46 -8.71
CA ALA A 45 1.60 5.73 -7.60
C ALA A 45 0.57 5.42 -6.49
N ILE A 46 -0.31 6.37 -6.18
CA ILE A 46 -1.41 6.14 -5.23
C ILE A 46 -2.35 5.04 -5.74
N GLU A 47 -2.78 5.11 -7.00
CA GLU A 47 -3.68 4.10 -7.57
C GLU A 47 -3.05 2.70 -7.57
N ARG A 48 -1.75 2.59 -7.88
CA ARG A 48 -1.00 1.33 -7.75
C ARG A 48 -0.97 0.83 -6.30
N GLY A 49 -0.68 1.70 -5.33
CA GLY A 49 -0.67 1.34 -3.92
C GLY A 49 -2.03 0.83 -3.42
N LEU A 50 -3.11 1.49 -3.82
CA LEU A 50 -4.48 1.09 -3.49
C LEU A 50 -4.86 -0.25 -4.14
N GLU A 51 -4.47 -0.49 -5.39
CA GLU A 51 -4.70 -1.79 -6.05
C GLU A 51 -4.00 -2.94 -5.29
N LEU A 52 -2.75 -2.74 -4.87
CA LEU A 52 -2.01 -3.75 -4.10
C LEU A 52 -2.63 -3.99 -2.72
N LEU A 53 -3.16 -2.94 -2.08
CA LEU A 53 -3.96 -3.08 -0.85
C LEU A 53 -5.24 -3.88 -1.11
N ASP A 54 -5.96 -3.61 -2.19
CA ASP A 54 -7.18 -4.33 -2.54
C ASP A 54 -6.89 -5.82 -2.82
N PHE A 55 -5.78 -6.15 -3.47
CA PHE A 55 -5.34 -7.55 -3.62
C PHE A 55 -4.99 -8.20 -2.28
N THR A 56 -4.46 -7.43 -1.32
CA THR A 56 -4.12 -7.90 0.02
C THR A 56 -5.38 -8.10 0.87
N ILE A 57 -6.37 -7.22 0.74
CA ILE A 57 -7.69 -7.33 1.40
C ILE A 57 -8.47 -8.53 0.87
N ALA A 58 -8.38 -8.79 -0.44
CA ALA A 58 -9.03 -9.95 -1.07
C ALA A 58 -8.38 -11.29 -0.72
N ASP A 59 -7.20 -11.30 -0.09
CA ASP A 59 -6.48 -12.52 0.27
C ASP A 59 -7.12 -13.19 1.51
N PRO A 60 -7.71 -14.39 1.36
CA PRO A 60 -8.42 -15.05 2.47
C PRO A 60 -7.50 -15.44 3.64
N ARG A 61 -6.18 -15.52 3.41
CA ARG A 61 -5.18 -15.79 4.47
C ARG A 61 -5.20 -14.71 5.55
N TRP A 62 -5.58 -13.48 5.20
CA TRP A 62 -5.54 -12.33 6.11
C TRP A 62 -6.88 -11.97 6.73
N ARG A 63 -7.90 -12.84 6.63
CA ARG A 63 -9.25 -12.58 7.17
C ARG A 63 -9.26 -12.15 8.65
N LYS A 64 -8.33 -12.67 9.47
CA LYS A 64 -8.18 -12.31 10.90
C LYS A 64 -7.45 -10.98 11.14
N ARG A 65 -6.88 -10.37 10.10
CA ARG A 65 -6.08 -9.12 10.14
C ARG A 65 -6.67 -8.00 9.29
N LEU A 66 -7.84 -8.23 8.66
CA LEU A 66 -8.46 -7.28 7.73
C LEU A 66 -8.73 -5.91 8.36
N LYS A 67 -9.03 -5.85 9.66
CA LYS A 67 -9.27 -4.57 10.33
C LYS A 67 -8.09 -3.61 10.18
N GLU A 68 -6.87 -4.10 10.38
CA GLU A 68 -5.66 -3.27 10.23
C GLU A 68 -5.44 -2.90 8.75
N ILE A 69 -5.55 -3.86 7.84
CA ILE A 69 -5.28 -3.67 6.41
C ILE A 69 -6.27 -2.66 5.80
N VAL A 70 -7.56 -2.79 6.09
CA VAL A 70 -8.60 -1.87 5.61
C VAL A 70 -8.43 -0.49 6.24
N ARG A 71 -8.00 -0.40 7.51
CA ARG A 71 -7.74 0.88 8.17
C ARG A 71 -6.56 1.63 7.53
N VAL A 72 -5.51 0.92 7.12
CA VAL A 72 -4.40 1.52 6.37
C VAL A 72 -4.89 2.08 5.04
N ARG A 73 -5.73 1.33 4.32
CA ARG A 73 -6.36 1.81 3.07
C ARG A 73 -7.21 3.05 3.30
N GLU A 74 -8.05 3.04 4.33
CA GLU A 74 -8.89 4.18 4.73
C GLU A 74 -8.04 5.42 5.00
N PHE A 75 -6.97 5.29 5.79
CA PHE A 75 -6.13 6.43 6.10
C PHE A 75 -5.36 6.97 4.90
N ILE A 76 -4.87 6.11 4.00
CA ILE A 76 -4.25 6.57 2.76
C ILE A 76 -5.27 7.36 1.92
N CYS A 77 -6.52 6.88 1.82
CA CYS A 77 -7.57 7.62 1.12
C CYS A 77 -7.89 8.96 1.79
N ASP A 78 -7.98 9.01 3.12
CA ASP A 78 -8.21 10.27 3.86
C ASP A 78 -7.05 11.27 3.65
N SER A 79 -5.80 10.81 3.73
CA SER A 79 -4.62 11.65 3.54
C SER A 79 -4.48 12.22 2.12
N VAL A 80 -5.01 11.52 1.10
CA VAL A 80 -4.88 11.90 -0.31
C VAL A 80 -6.11 12.63 -0.84
N PHE A 81 -7.30 12.12 -0.53
CA PHE A 81 -8.57 12.57 -1.12
C PHE A 81 -9.55 13.17 -0.10
N GLY A 82 -9.30 13.00 1.20
CA GLY A 82 -10.17 13.46 2.27
C GLY A 82 -9.74 14.79 2.88
N ASP A 83 -10.47 15.21 3.92
CA ASP A 83 -10.21 16.42 4.69
C ASP A 83 -9.12 16.22 5.76
N LYS A 84 -8.37 15.11 5.69
CA LYS A 84 -7.36 14.70 6.68
C LYS A 84 -7.97 14.56 8.07
N GLU A 85 -9.15 13.95 8.16
CA GLU A 85 -9.91 13.77 9.42
C GLU A 85 -9.06 13.11 10.51
N TYR A 86 -8.20 12.18 10.12
CA TYR A 86 -7.33 11.47 11.04
C TYR A 86 -6.00 12.16 11.32
N GLY A 87 -5.70 13.27 10.64
CA GLY A 87 -4.48 14.06 10.82
C GLY A 87 -3.18 13.37 10.38
N ASN A 88 -3.25 12.18 9.78
CA ASN A 88 -2.07 11.46 9.29
C ASN A 88 -1.63 12.01 7.93
N SER A 89 -0.32 11.99 7.68
CA SER A 89 0.24 12.29 6.37
C SER A 89 0.73 11.02 5.67
N LEU A 90 1.00 11.11 4.35
CA LEU A 90 1.59 9.97 3.62
C LEU A 90 2.96 9.57 4.20
N GLU A 91 3.70 10.53 4.71
CA GLU A 91 5.00 10.36 5.33
C GLU A 91 4.94 9.52 6.62
N ASP A 92 3.80 9.51 7.33
CA ASP A 92 3.58 8.61 8.47
C ASP A 92 3.49 7.14 8.03
N PHE A 93 2.93 6.88 6.85
CA PHE A 93 2.82 5.54 6.29
C PHE A 93 4.15 4.98 5.78
N ASP A 94 5.07 5.84 5.36
CA ASP A 94 6.40 5.40 4.90
C ASP A 94 7.13 4.59 6.00
N ARG A 95 7.11 5.10 7.24
CA ARG A 95 7.69 4.38 8.40
C ARG A 95 6.95 3.08 8.73
N TYR A 96 5.61 3.11 8.64
CA TYR A 96 4.78 1.93 8.88
C TYR A 96 5.15 0.80 7.90
N PHE A 97 5.22 1.11 6.60
CA PHE A 97 5.53 0.12 5.59
C PHE A 97 7.01 -0.30 5.56
N LEU A 98 7.94 0.61 5.88
CA LEU A 98 9.37 0.30 5.98
C LEU A 98 9.64 -0.86 6.95
N SER A 99 8.91 -0.90 8.07
CA SER A 99 9.02 -2.00 9.04
C SER A 99 8.70 -3.37 8.42
N PHE A 100 7.71 -3.43 7.52
CA PHE A 100 7.38 -4.66 6.79
C PHE A 100 8.42 -5.01 5.73
N ALA A 101 8.96 -4.02 5.02
CA ALA A 101 10.03 -4.25 4.05
C ALA A 101 11.30 -4.83 4.71
N LEU A 102 11.67 -4.31 5.88
CA LEU A 102 12.77 -4.85 6.68
C LEU A 102 12.48 -6.29 7.15
N ALA A 103 11.27 -6.54 7.66
CA ALA A 103 10.86 -7.88 8.08
C ALA A 103 10.83 -8.89 6.91
N ALA A 104 10.41 -8.45 5.72
CA ALA A 104 10.43 -9.27 4.51
C ALA A 104 11.87 -9.66 4.12
N ARG A 105 12.82 -8.72 4.21
CA ARG A 105 14.22 -8.96 3.89
C ARG A 105 14.92 -9.86 4.92
N ALA A 106 14.60 -9.73 6.20
CA ALA A 106 15.19 -10.54 7.27
C ALA A 106 14.77 -12.03 7.22
N ARG A 107 13.72 -12.35 6.48
CA ARG A 107 13.18 -13.72 6.33
C ARG A 107 13.66 -14.45 5.07
N LYS A 108 14.47 -13.80 4.23
CA LYS A 108 15.15 -14.39 3.08
C LYS A 108 16.53 -14.89 3.47
#